data_AF-A0ABD5LW80-F1
#
_entry.id   AF-A0ABD5LW80-F1
#
_cell.length_a   1.000
_cell.length_b   1.000
_cell.length_c   1.000
_cell.angle_alpha   90.00
_cell.angle_beta   90.00
_cell.angle_gamma   90.00
#
_symmetry.space_group_name_H-M   'P 1'
#
loop_
_entity.id
_entity.type
_entity.pdbx_description
1 polymer ?
#
loop_
_entity_poly.entity_id
_entity_poly.type
_entity_poly.pdbx_seq_one_letter_code
_entity_poly.pdbx_strand_id
1 'polypeptide(L)' 'MRVLNTFFTEKQNDGLVGRSSMRLGKLIKDDYAQDHIDMVNQVAGLVGYNEDIVAIYTQHAKYLASKQL' A
#
# COMPACT_ATOMS: atom_id res chain seq x y z
N MET A 1 11.25 -4.21 2.66
CA MET A 1 12.49 -4.01 3.43
C MET A 1 12.28 -2.80 4.35
N ARG A 2 12.26 -2.96 5.68
CA ARG A 2 11.88 -1.91 6.65
C ARG A 2 12.94 -0.79 6.83
N VAL A 3 13.36 -0.11 5.77
CA VAL A 3 14.47 0.86 5.80
C VAL A 3 14.08 2.17 6.47
N LEU A 4 12.80 2.55 6.41
CA LEU A 4 12.32 3.87 6.91
C LEU A 4 11.64 3.81 8.28
N ASN A 5 11.33 2.60 8.78
CA ASN A 5 10.66 2.39 10.07
C ASN A 5 11.45 2.97 11.26
N THR A 6 12.76 3.22 11.12
CA THR A 6 13.59 3.83 12.17
C THR A 6 13.22 5.30 12.47
N PHE A 7 12.53 5.97 11.55
CA PHE A 7 12.13 7.37 11.70
C PHE A 7 10.72 7.54 12.28
N PHE A 8 9.95 6.45 12.47
CA PHE A 8 8.56 6.50 12.88
C PHE A 8 8.31 5.61 14.11
N THR A 9 7.57 6.13 15.08
CA THR A 9 7.34 5.49 16.39
C THR A 9 6.17 4.51 16.40
N GLU A 10 5.29 4.54 15.40
CA GLU A 10 4.16 3.62 15.31
C GLU A 10 4.62 2.20 14.98
N LYS A 11 4.12 1.17 15.67
CA LYS A 11 4.55 -0.22 15.41
C LYS A 11 4.04 -0.81 14.09
N GLN A 12 2.93 -0.30 13.58
CA GLN A 12 2.32 -0.72 12.32
C GLN A 12 2.30 0.48 11.39
N ASN A 13 3.26 0.54 10.48
CA ASN A 13 3.41 1.60 9.48
C ASN A 13 4.03 0.99 8.22
N ASP A 14 3.95 1.75 7.12
CA ASP A 14 4.59 1.42 5.84
C ASP A 14 6.02 2.00 5.72
N GLY A 15 6.57 2.54 6.80
CA GLY A 15 7.85 3.21 6.84
C GLY A 15 7.76 4.74 6.76
N LEU A 16 6.62 5.35 6.40
CA LEU A 16 6.39 6.80 6.48
C LEU A 16 5.07 7.18 7.17
N VAL A 17 4.04 6.36 7.05
CA VAL A 17 2.68 6.64 7.53
C VAL A 17 2.19 5.49 8.40
N GLY A 18 1.63 5.84 9.56
CA GLY A 18 0.99 4.91 10.47
C GLY A 18 -0.26 4.27 9.87
N ARG A 19 -0.47 2.96 10.10
CA ARG A 19 -1.60 2.19 9.54
C ARG A 19 -2.95 2.84 9.84
N SER A 20 -3.16 3.33 11.05
CA SER A 20 -4.41 3.97 11.45
C SER A 20 -4.68 5.26 10.66
N SER A 21 -3.63 6.02 10.33
CA SER A 21 -3.72 7.26 9.57
C SER A 21 -4.05 7.05 8.09
N MET A 22 -3.82 5.84 7.55
CA MET A 22 -4.12 5.49 6.15
C MET A 22 -5.61 5.16 5.91
N ARG A 23 -6.40 4.98 6.98
CA ARG A 23 -7.79 4.56 6.86
C ARG A 23 -8.68 5.72 6.45
N LEU A 24 -9.15 5.67 5.20
CA LEU A 24 -10.06 6.66 4.63
C LEU A 24 -11.23 5.98 3.90
N GLY A 25 -12.46 6.40 4.19
CA GLY A 25 -13.65 5.91 3.51
C GLY A 25 -13.85 4.40 3.64
N LYS A 26 -14.08 3.71 2.51
CA LYS A 26 -14.19 2.25 2.48
C LYS A 26 -12.81 1.61 2.47
N LEU A 27 -12.44 1.00 3.59
CA LEU A 27 -11.19 0.24 3.71
C LEU A 27 -11.24 -1.02 2.84
N ILE A 28 -10.34 -1.12 1.86
CA ILE A 28 -10.18 -2.33 1.04
C ILE A 28 -9.28 -3.32 1.79
N LYS A 29 -8.08 -2.87 2.15
CA LYS A 29 -7.08 -3.60 2.94
C LYS A 29 -5.98 -2.62 3.37
N ASP A 30 -5.44 -2.77 4.57
CA ASP A 30 -4.42 -1.90 5.18
C ASP A 30 -3.23 -2.66 5.79
N ASP A 31 -3.12 -3.97 5.53
CA ASP A 31 -2.06 -4.86 6.02
C ASP A 31 -1.31 -5.57 4.88
N TYR A 32 -1.19 -4.90 3.73
CA TYR A 32 -0.28 -5.34 2.67
C TYR A 32 1.17 -5.40 3.20
N ALA A 33 1.92 -6.41 2.78
CA ALA A 33 3.34 -6.52 3.09
C ALA A 33 4.20 -5.58 2.22
N GLN A 34 3.86 -4.29 2.23
CA GLN A 34 4.44 -3.22 1.41
C GLN A 34 5.05 -2.14 2.31
N ASP A 35 6.19 -1.59 1.90
CA ASP A 35 6.66 -0.30 2.41
C ASP A 35 6.06 0.85 1.55
N HIS A 36 6.23 2.10 1.99
CA HIS A 36 5.53 3.26 1.44
C HIS A 36 5.81 3.48 -0.06
N ILE A 37 7.03 3.18 -0.48
CA ILE A 37 7.49 3.37 -1.87
C ILE A 37 7.13 2.13 -2.73
N ASP A 38 6.91 0.97 -2.11
CA ASP A 38 6.42 -0.22 -2.81
C ASP A 38 4.99 0.00 -3.32
N MET A 39 4.17 0.77 -2.59
CA MET A 39 2.78 1.08 -2.97
C MET A 39 2.66 1.68 -4.37
N VAL A 40 3.68 2.39 -4.84
CA VAL A 40 3.73 3.02 -6.19
C VAL A 40 4.67 2.30 -7.16
N ASN A 41 4.99 1.03 -6.88
CA ASN A 41 5.86 0.19 -7.69
C ASN A 41 7.28 0.76 -7.87
N GLN A 42 7.80 1.48 -6.86
CA GLN A 42 9.12 2.09 -6.88
C GLN A 42 10.14 1.34 -6.02
N VAL A 43 11.43 1.37 -6.38
CA VAL A 43 12.00 2.03 -7.57
C VAL A 43 12.09 1.02 -8.72
N ALA A 44 11.62 1.42 -9.90
CA ALA A 44 11.68 0.61 -11.12
C ALA A 44 11.08 -0.82 -10.98
N GLY A 45 10.05 -0.99 -10.15
CA GLY A 45 9.40 -2.28 -9.91
C GLY A 45 10.13 -3.22 -8.95
N LEU A 46 11.20 -2.77 -8.29
CA LEU A 46 11.89 -3.51 -7.25
C LEU A 46 11.16 -3.39 -5.91
N VAL A 47 9.99 -4.03 -5.83
CA VAL A 47 9.15 -4.07 -4.62
C VAL A 47 9.35 -5.36 -3.83
N GLY A 48 8.97 -5.35 -2.54
CA GLY A 48 9.05 -6.51 -1.67
C GLY A 48 8.33 -7.76 -2.21
N TYR A 49 8.83 -8.94 -1.84
CA TYR A 49 8.17 -10.21 -2.14
C TYR A 49 6.82 -10.27 -1.44
N ASN A 50 5.73 -10.42 -2.22
CA ASN A 50 4.42 -11.03 -1.89
C ASN A 50 3.21 -10.32 -2.51
N GLU A 51 3.34 -9.07 -2.96
CA GLU A 51 2.20 -8.28 -3.44
C GLU A 51 2.44 -7.78 -4.87
N ASP A 52 1.50 -8.07 -5.78
CA ASP A 52 1.52 -7.54 -7.15
C ASP A 52 0.82 -6.17 -7.18
N ILE A 53 1.64 -5.11 -7.18
CA ILE A 53 1.17 -3.72 -7.15
C ILE A 53 0.25 -3.43 -8.33
N VAL A 54 0.62 -3.90 -9.53
CA VAL A 54 -0.15 -3.65 -10.76
C VAL A 54 -1.50 -4.38 -10.68
N ALA A 55 -1.53 -5.60 -10.15
CA ALA A 55 -2.78 -6.32 -9.90
C ALA A 55 -3.70 -5.58 -8.92
N ILE A 56 -3.16 -5.01 -7.83
CA ILE A 56 -3.95 -4.25 -6.85
C ILE A 56 -4.65 -3.06 -7.54
N TYR A 57 -3.93 -2.26 -8.31
CA TYR A 57 -4.51 -1.11 -9.03
C TYR A 57 -5.53 -1.54 -10.10
N THR A 58 -5.22 -2.58 -10.88
CA THR A 58 -6.14 -3.04 -11.94
C THR A 58 -7.41 -3.67 -11.38
N GLN A 59 -7.33 -4.38 -10.26
CA GLN A 59 -8.51 -4.88 -9.54
C GLN A 59 -9.35 -3.73 -8.99
N HIS A 60 -8.72 -2.70 -8.43
CA HIS A 60 -9.43 -1.51 -7.95
C HIS A 60 -10.12 -0.76 -9.10
N ALA A 61 -9.46 -0.62 -10.25
CA ALA A 61 -10.06 -0.02 -11.45
C ALA A 61 -11.30 -0.81 -11.94
N LYS A 62 -11.23 -2.15 -11.95
CA LYS A 62 -12.39 -3.01 -12.27
C LYS A 62 -13.52 -2.83 -11.26
N TYR A 63 -13.19 -2.72 -9.96
CA TYR A 63 -14.17 -2.45 -8.92
C TYR A 63 -14.86 -1.09 -9.14
N LEU A 64 -14.12 -0.03 -9.45
CA LEU A 64 -14.69 1.28 -9.75
C LEU A 64 -15.55 1.26 -11.04
N ALA A 65 -15.09 0.59 -12.10
CA ALA A 65 -15.85 0.44 -13.33
C ALA A 65 -17.21 -0.26 -13.09
N SER A 66 -17.25 -1.27 -12.21
CA SER A 66 -18.51 -1.94 -11.84
C SER A 66 -19.49 -1.06 -11.06
N LYS A 67 -19.04 0.07 -10.51
CA LYS A 67 -19.89 0.99 -9.74
C LYS A 67 -20.67 1.97 -10.61
N GLN A 68 -20.42 2.01 -11.92
CA GLN A 68 -21.07 2.95 -12.85
C GLN A 68 -21.01 4.40 -12.33
N LEU A 69 -19.83 4.79 -11.81
CA LEU A 69 -19.54 6.15 -11.37
C LEU A 69 -19.45 7.13 -12.55
#